data_AF-A0A8H4A747-F1
#
_entry.id   AF-A0A8H4A747-F1
#
_cell.length_a   1.000
_cell.length_b   1.000
_cell.length_c   1.000
_cell.angle_alpha   90.00
_cell.angle_beta   90.00
_cell.angle_gamma   90.00
#
_symmetry.space_group_name_H-M   'P 1'
#
loop_
_entity.id
_entity.type
_entity.pdbx_description
1 polymer ?
#
loop_
_entity_poly.entity_id
_entity_poly.type
_entity_poly.pdbx_seq_one_letter_code
_entity_poly.pdbx_strand_id
1 'polypeptide(L)'
;MELQFIHETLSFSPSSSLQHDHDSLLMQQVSNPPYHLALSLDILLAPSQKSPTHLPRPQNSFVLFRKDYNARMRLLNSDRPENLRARSISTNARNEWDRQPPTVKNFFKVLAKEADKIHKQMFPHYKYQPKCKSKDNKGENEESTSPINSESVENDPILYSDDSDTDLIEKYFDLQAYYND
;
A
#
# COMPACT_ATOMS: atom_id res chain seq x y z
N MET A 1 -51.50 -34.47 -14.32
CA MET A 1 -51.54 -33.15 -14.98
C MET A 1 -50.87 -32.16 -14.05
N GLU A 2 -49.73 -31.67 -14.52
CA GLU A 2 -48.87 -30.54 -14.11
C GLU A 2 -48.74 -30.15 -12.63
N LEU A 3 -47.53 -30.40 -12.09
CA LEU A 3 -46.98 -29.67 -10.95
C LEU A 3 -46.28 -28.41 -11.47
N GLN A 4 -46.80 -27.23 -11.12
CA GLN A 4 -46.19 -25.94 -11.44
C GLN A 4 -44.98 -25.71 -10.53
N PHE A 5 -43.78 -25.76 -11.12
CA PHE A 5 -42.54 -25.35 -10.46
C PHE A 5 -42.48 -23.82 -10.48
N ILE A 6 -42.67 -23.21 -9.32
CA ILE A 6 -42.36 -21.79 -9.10
C ILE A 6 -40.85 -21.63 -9.09
N HIS A 7 -40.30 -21.14 -10.21
CA HIS A 7 -38.91 -20.72 -10.28
C HIS A 7 -38.78 -19.38 -9.56
N GLU A 8 -38.38 -19.44 -8.29
CA GLU A 8 -37.99 -18.27 -7.51
C GLU A 8 -36.70 -17.70 -8.11
N THR A 9 -36.84 -16.73 -9.01
CA THR A 9 -35.72 -15.98 -9.56
C THR A 9 -35.17 -15.07 -8.46
N LEU A 10 -34.21 -15.58 -7.69
CA LEU A 10 -33.34 -14.77 -6.86
C LEU A 10 -32.67 -13.71 -7.74
N SER A 11 -33.15 -12.48 -7.60
CA SER A 11 -32.68 -11.29 -8.28
C SER A 11 -31.19 -11.07 -7.99
N PHE A 12 -30.35 -11.34 -8.99
CA PHE A 12 -28.96 -10.94 -8.98
C PHE A 12 -28.92 -9.41 -9.09
N SER A 13 -28.73 -8.73 -7.96
CA SER A 13 -28.61 -7.27 -7.92
C SER A 13 -27.40 -6.82 -8.76
N PRO A 14 -27.54 -5.84 -9.66
CA PRO A 14 -26.44 -5.38 -10.50
C PRO A 14 -25.56 -4.39 -9.71
N SER A 15 -24.81 -4.89 -8.73
CA SER A 15 -23.67 -4.16 -8.16
C SER A 15 -22.35 -4.47 -8.90
N SER A 16 -22.41 -5.31 -9.94
CA SER A 16 -21.25 -5.98 -10.57
C SER A 16 -20.50 -5.14 -11.63
N SER A 17 -21.13 -4.12 -12.23
CA SER A 17 -20.54 -3.40 -13.37
C SER A 17 -19.16 -2.80 -13.05
N LEU A 18 -19.02 -2.15 -11.89
CA LEU A 18 -17.75 -1.52 -11.51
C LEU A 18 -16.65 -2.51 -11.09
N GLN A 19 -17.03 -3.73 -10.67
CA GLN A 19 -16.07 -4.77 -10.32
C GLN A 19 -15.52 -5.45 -11.57
N HIS A 20 -16.40 -5.72 -12.54
CA HIS A 20 -16.00 -6.32 -13.82
C HIS A 20 -15.00 -5.46 -14.58
N ASP A 21 -15.17 -4.13 -14.56
CA ASP A 21 -14.25 -3.18 -15.19
C ASP A 21 -12.85 -3.20 -14.54
N HIS A 22 -12.78 -3.36 -13.22
CA HIS A 22 -11.51 -3.41 -12.48
C HIS A 22 -10.78 -4.73 -12.68
N ASP A 23 -11.49 -5.86 -12.58
CA ASP A 23 -10.92 -7.19 -12.79
C ASP A 23 -10.41 -7.35 -14.24
N SER A 24 -11.15 -6.81 -15.22
CA SER A 24 -10.73 -6.80 -16.63
C SER A 24 -9.47 -5.94 -16.85
N LEU A 25 -9.42 -4.75 -16.21
CA LEU A 25 -8.25 -3.87 -16.28
C LEU A 25 -7.02 -4.51 -15.63
N LEU A 26 -7.18 -5.20 -14.49
CA LEU A 26 -6.11 -5.98 -13.87
C LEU A 26 -5.55 -7.01 -14.85
N MET A 27 -6.41 -7.82 -15.46
CA MET A 27 -5.98 -8.86 -16.40
C MET A 27 -5.21 -8.27 -17.58
N GLN A 28 -5.71 -7.17 -18.17
CA GLN A 28 -5.00 -6.48 -19.24
C GLN A 28 -3.61 -5.99 -18.81
N GLN A 29 -3.51 -5.41 -17.61
CA GLN A 29 -2.23 -4.89 -17.11
C GLN A 29 -1.28 -6.00 -16.66
N VAL A 30 -1.77 -7.16 -16.24
CA VAL A 30 -0.91 -8.30 -15.89
C VAL A 30 -0.35 -8.96 -17.16
N SER A 31 -1.11 -9.03 -18.25
CA SER A 31 -0.62 -9.60 -19.51
C SER A 31 0.45 -8.75 -20.20
N ASN A 32 0.37 -7.42 -20.08
CA ASN A 32 1.38 -6.51 -20.63
C ASN A 32 1.68 -5.38 -19.63
N PRO A 33 2.52 -5.65 -18.61
CA PRO A 33 2.69 -4.74 -17.50
C PRO A 33 3.51 -3.50 -17.91
N PRO A 34 3.05 -2.28 -17.57
CA PRO A 34 3.81 -1.06 -17.83
C PRO A 34 5.01 -0.90 -16.89
N TYR A 35 5.18 -1.80 -15.92
CA TYR A 35 6.23 -1.79 -14.91
C TYR A 35 6.67 -3.22 -14.58
N HIS A 36 7.98 -3.47 -14.53
CA HIS A 36 8.53 -4.77 -14.16
C HIS A 36 8.64 -4.90 -12.64
N LEU A 37 7.80 -5.76 -12.06
CA LEU A 37 7.82 -6.05 -10.63
C LEU A 37 9.01 -6.94 -10.26
N ALA A 38 9.69 -6.59 -9.17
CA ALA A 38 10.68 -7.44 -8.51
C ALA A 38 10.04 -8.46 -7.57
N LEU A 39 8.85 -8.16 -7.03
CA LEU A 39 8.06 -9.07 -6.20
C LEU A 39 6.90 -9.69 -6.99
N SER A 40 6.50 -10.92 -6.63
CA SER A 40 5.27 -11.50 -7.16
C SER A 40 4.04 -10.76 -6.63
N LEU A 41 2.93 -10.83 -7.38
CA LEU A 41 1.67 -10.16 -7.02
C LEU A 41 1.15 -10.62 -5.65
N ASP A 42 1.21 -11.91 -5.36
CA ASP A 42 0.73 -12.48 -4.09
C ASP A 42 1.44 -11.82 -2.90
N ILE A 43 2.75 -11.64 -3.02
CA ILE A 43 3.59 -11.04 -1.98
C ILE A 43 3.34 -9.55 -1.88
N LEU A 44 3.19 -8.88 -3.02
CA LEU A 44 2.96 -7.44 -3.05
C LEU A 44 1.60 -7.09 -2.41
N LEU A 45 0.56 -7.84 -2.75
CA LEU A 45 -0.81 -7.61 -2.30
C LEU A 45 -1.08 -8.07 -0.86
N ALA A 46 -0.31 -9.05 -0.35
CA ALA A 46 -0.46 -9.55 1.01
C ALA A 46 -0.35 -8.43 2.08
N PRO A 47 -1.27 -8.36 3.06
CA PRO A 47 -1.24 -7.33 4.10
C PRO A 47 0.08 -7.30 4.87
N SER A 48 0.65 -6.11 5.06
CA SER A 48 1.91 -5.90 5.75
C SER A 48 1.75 -5.95 7.28
N GLN A 49 1.76 -7.13 7.89
CA GLN A 49 1.67 -7.27 9.34
C GLN A 49 2.97 -6.82 10.03
N LYS A 50 2.92 -5.68 10.74
CA LYS A 50 4.07 -5.13 11.50
C LYS A 50 4.14 -5.68 12.93
N SER A 51 3.00 -6.07 13.50
CA SER A 51 2.94 -6.73 14.80
C SER A 51 1.73 -7.67 14.88
N PRO A 52 1.77 -8.70 15.75
CA PRO A 52 0.64 -9.62 15.94
C PRO A 52 -0.61 -8.95 16.51
N THR A 53 -0.44 -7.84 17.24
CA THR A 53 -1.51 -7.17 17.98
C THR A 53 -2.21 -6.07 17.20
N HIS A 54 -1.65 -5.62 16.07
CA HIS A 54 -2.17 -4.49 15.32
C HIS A 54 -2.47 -4.87 13.87
N LEU A 55 -3.76 -4.86 13.52
CA LEU A 55 -4.20 -5.10 12.15
C LEU A 55 -3.62 -4.04 11.19
N PRO A 56 -3.02 -4.45 10.06
CA PRO A 56 -2.41 -3.50 9.13
C PRO A 56 -3.48 -2.68 8.39
N ARG A 57 -3.08 -1.51 7.90
CA ARG A 57 -3.90 -0.71 6.99
C ARG A 57 -3.90 -1.36 5.60
N PRO A 58 -4.95 -1.18 4.79
CA PRO A 58 -4.88 -1.53 3.37
C PRO A 58 -3.73 -0.76 2.70
N GLN A 59 -3.01 -1.44 1.80
CA GLN A 59 -1.84 -0.86 1.13
C GLN A 59 -2.29 0.05 0.00
N ASN A 60 -1.79 1.29 -0.03
CA ASN A 60 -2.05 2.20 -1.14
C ASN A 60 -1.02 2.00 -2.29
N SER A 61 -1.27 2.67 -3.43
CA SER A 61 -0.45 2.54 -4.63
C SER A 61 1.05 2.83 -4.41
N PHE A 62 1.37 3.88 -3.66
CA PHE A 62 2.76 4.24 -3.34
C PHE A 62 3.41 3.24 -2.38
N VAL A 63 2.67 2.73 -1.39
CA VAL A 63 3.18 1.70 -0.47
C VAL A 63 3.56 0.44 -1.23
N LEU A 64 2.72 -0.01 -2.17
CA LEU A 64 3.02 -1.15 -3.04
C LEU A 64 4.27 -0.86 -3.90
N PHE A 65 4.33 0.30 -4.56
CA PHE A 65 5.49 0.68 -5.36
C PHE A 65 6.79 0.68 -4.52
N ARG A 66 6.77 1.29 -3.33
CA ARG A 66 7.95 1.37 -2.46
C ARG A 66 8.39 -0.01 -1.98
N LYS A 67 7.44 -0.91 -1.69
CA LYS A 67 7.73 -2.30 -1.29
C LYS A 67 8.48 -3.04 -2.39
N ASP A 68 7.98 -2.95 -3.63
CA ASP A 68 8.65 -3.51 -4.81
C ASP A 68 10.00 -2.85 -5.08
N TYR A 69 10.07 -1.52 -5.03
CA TYR A 69 11.30 -0.75 -5.21
C TYR A 69 12.37 -1.17 -4.20
N ASN A 70 12.01 -1.33 -2.91
CA ASN A 70 12.95 -1.78 -1.88
C ASN A 70 13.51 -3.17 -2.21
N ALA A 71 12.65 -4.12 -2.59
CA ALA A 71 13.08 -5.46 -3.00
C ALA A 71 14.03 -5.40 -4.20
N ARG A 72 13.70 -4.60 -5.23
CA ARG A 72 14.56 -4.38 -6.40
C ARG A 72 15.93 -3.81 -6.02
N MET A 73 15.97 -2.82 -5.11
CA MET A 73 17.24 -2.24 -4.65
C MET A 73 18.07 -3.24 -3.87
N ARG A 74 17.45 -4.07 -3.02
CA ARG A 74 18.15 -5.14 -2.30
C ARG A 74 18.74 -6.16 -3.26
N LEU A 75 17.98 -6.60 -4.27
CA LEU A 75 18.47 -7.52 -5.30
C LEU A 75 19.68 -6.95 -6.07
N LEU A 76 19.62 -5.67 -6.44
CA LEU A 76 20.72 -5.01 -7.18
C LEU A 76 21.97 -4.76 -6.33
N ASN A 77 21.85 -4.71 -5.00
CA ASN A 77 22.97 -4.48 -4.10
C ASN A 77 23.17 -5.65 -3.13
N SER A 78 22.88 -6.88 -3.59
CA SER A 78 22.96 -8.09 -2.78
C SER A 78 24.35 -8.30 -2.16
N ASP A 79 25.41 -7.79 -2.80
CA ASP A 79 26.79 -7.92 -2.32
C ASP A 79 27.12 -6.99 -1.14
N ARG A 80 26.33 -5.94 -0.90
CA ARG A 80 26.57 -4.92 0.13
C ARG A 80 25.27 -4.37 0.74
N PRO A 81 24.44 -5.23 1.35
CA PRO A 81 23.11 -4.86 1.83
C PRO A 81 23.14 -3.80 2.94
N GLU A 82 24.23 -3.71 3.72
CA GLU A 82 24.39 -2.76 4.83
C GLU A 82 24.36 -1.29 4.41
N ASN A 83 24.59 -1.00 3.13
CA ASN A 83 24.55 0.36 2.59
C ASN A 83 23.12 0.83 2.28
N LEU A 84 22.13 -0.07 2.27
CA LEU A 84 20.74 0.24 1.95
C LEU A 84 19.94 0.64 3.19
N ARG A 85 20.21 1.84 3.70
CA ARG A 85 19.44 2.39 4.82
C ARG A 85 17.97 2.64 4.42
N ALA A 86 17.03 2.28 5.30
CA ALA A 86 15.59 2.43 5.08
C ALA A 86 15.16 3.87 4.73
N ARG A 87 15.75 4.87 5.41
CA ARG A 87 15.55 6.29 5.11
C ARG A 87 15.92 6.63 3.66
N SER A 88 17.10 6.19 3.23
CA SER A 88 17.59 6.44 1.85
C SER A 88 16.69 5.77 0.82
N ILE A 89 16.27 4.53 1.07
CA ILE A 89 15.34 3.83 0.17
C ILE A 89 14.00 4.56 0.08
N SER A 90 13.43 5.01 1.19
CA SER A 90 12.15 5.71 1.18
C SER A 90 12.21 7.03 0.40
N THR A 91 13.28 7.81 0.59
CA THR A 91 13.52 9.04 -0.18
C THR A 91 13.70 8.75 -1.67
N ASN A 92 14.51 7.75 -2.02
CA ASN A 92 14.75 7.39 -3.41
C ASN A 92 13.48 6.85 -4.08
N ALA A 93 12.70 6.03 -3.38
CA ALA A 93 11.42 5.52 -3.86
C ALA A 93 10.42 6.65 -4.11
N ARG A 94 10.38 7.68 -3.26
CA ARG A 94 9.54 8.86 -3.50
C ARG A 94 9.94 9.59 -4.77
N ASN A 95 11.23 9.88 -4.93
CA ASN A 95 11.76 10.54 -6.12
C ASN A 95 11.50 9.73 -7.39
N GLU A 96 11.67 8.41 -7.31
CA GLU A 96 11.42 7.51 -8.43
C GLU A 96 9.93 7.47 -8.78
N TRP A 97 9.05 7.35 -7.79
CA TRP A 97 7.60 7.38 -7.98
C TRP A 97 7.14 8.65 -8.67
N ASP A 98 7.66 9.81 -8.28
CA ASP A 98 7.27 11.09 -8.87
C ASP A 98 7.64 11.14 -10.37
N ARG A 99 8.75 10.51 -10.77
CA ARG A 99 9.20 10.37 -12.17
C ARG A 99 8.46 9.30 -12.99
N GLN A 100 7.76 8.35 -12.35
CA GLN A 100 7.07 7.29 -13.08
C GLN A 100 5.95 7.85 -13.97
N PRO A 101 5.76 7.29 -15.18
CA PRO A 101 4.72 7.74 -16.09
C PRO A 101 3.32 7.46 -15.54
N PRO A 102 2.29 8.16 -16.03
CA PRO A 102 0.91 7.97 -15.58
C PRO A 102 0.40 6.52 -15.70
N THR A 103 0.85 5.78 -16.71
CA THR A 103 0.51 4.37 -16.93
C THR A 103 0.98 3.46 -15.80
N VAL A 104 2.20 3.66 -15.31
CA VAL A 104 2.75 2.95 -14.15
C VAL A 104 2.02 3.34 -12.87
N LYS A 105 1.79 4.64 -12.66
CA LYS A 105 1.00 5.10 -11.51
C LYS A 105 -0.42 4.51 -11.53
N ASN A 106 -1.03 4.38 -12.71
CA ASN A 106 -2.32 3.72 -12.87
C ASN A 106 -2.24 2.23 -12.55
N PHE A 107 -1.23 1.52 -13.03
CA PHE A 107 -1.00 0.12 -12.67
C PHE A 107 -0.98 -0.10 -11.16
N PHE A 108 -0.19 0.68 -10.42
CA PHE A 108 -0.17 0.58 -8.95
C PHE A 108 -1.48 1.03 -8.27
N LYS A 109 -2.29 1.90 -8.89
CA LYS A 109 -3.66 2.20 -8.41
C LYS A 109 -4.58 0.99 -8.55
N VAL A 110 -4.48 0.27 -9.66
CA VAL A 110 -5.27 -0.94 -9.90
C VAL A 110 -4.85 -2.04 -8.91
N LEU A 111 -3.54 -2.21 -8.66
CA LEU A 111 -3.05 -3.11 -7.60
C LEU A 111 -3.50 -2.71 -6.20
N ALA A 112 -3.54 -1.41 -5.88
CA ALA A 112 -4.02 -0.94 -4.59
C ALA A 112 -5.50 -1.25 -4.34
N LYS A 113 -6.33 -1.18 -5.38
CA LYS A 113 -7.74 -1.61 -5.30
C LYS A 113 -7.84 -3.11 -5.03
N GLU A 114 -6.98 -3.92 -5.64
CA GLU A 114 -6.94 -5.37 -5.37
C GLU A 114 -6.47 -5.67 -3.94
N ALA A 115 -5.44 -4.97 -3.47
CA ALA A 115 -4.96 -5.08 -2.09
C ALA A 115 -6.06 -4.69 -1.09
N ASP A 116 -6.87 -3.67 -1.39
CA ASP A 116 -8.02 -3.27 -0.57
C ASP A 116 -9.14 -4.34 -0.58
N LYS A 117 -9.42 -4.96 -1.74
CA LYS A 117 -10.37 -6.07 -1.86
C LYS A 117 -9.94 -7.26 -1.00
N ILE A 118 -8.67 -7.68 -1.12
CA ILE A 118 -8.07 -8.75 -0.30
C ILE A 118 -8.13 -8.37 1.19
N HIS A 119 -7.77 -7.13 1.53
CA HIS A 119 -7.79 -6.66 2.92
C HIS A 119 -9.19 -6.71 3.53
N LYS A 120 -10.22 -6.27 2.80
CA LYS A 120 -11.64 -6.35 3.24
C LYS A 120 -12.11 -7.78 3.44
N GLN A 121 -11.67 -8.71 2.60
CA GLN A 121 -11.98 -10.14 2.75
C GLN A 121 -11.29 -10.73 3.99
N MET A 122 -10.02 -10.39 4.22
CA MET A 122 -9.25 -10.89 5.36
C MET A 122 -9.68 -10.25 6.70
N PHE A 123 -10.10 -8.99 6.69
CA PHE A 123 -10.43 -8.22 7.88
C PHE A 123 -11.81 -7.54 7.74
N PRO A 124 -12.91 -8.30 7.73
CA PRO A 124 -14.26 -7.76 7.47
C PRO A 124 -14.75 -6.75 8.52
N HIS A 125 -14.17 -6.77 9.73
CA HIS A 125 -14.49 -5.85 10.82
C HIS A 125 -13.43 -4.76 11.03
N TYR A 126 -12.50 -4.59 10.08
CA TYR A 126 -11.47 -3.57 10.19
C TYR A 126 -12.07 -2.16 10.23
N LYS A 127 -11.60 -1.36 11.18
CA LYS A 127 -11.91 0.07 11.26
C LYS A 127 -10.63 0.85 11.50
N TYR A 128 -10.39 1.86 10.66
CA TYR A 128 -9.25 2.75 10.87
C TYR A 128 -9.45 3.60 12.12
N GLN A 129 -8.51 3.50 13.06
CA GLN A 129 -8.49 4.25 14.31
C GLN A 129 -7.11 4.93 14.45
N PRO A 130 -6.95 6.19 14.01
CA PRO A 130 -5.71 6.93 14.22
C PRO A 130 -5.48 7.14 15.72
N LYS A 131 -4.26 6.88 16.20
CA LYS A 131 -3.85 7.27 17.55
C LYS A 131 -3.63 8.78 17.57
N CYS A 132 -4.54 9.54 18.19
CA CYS A 132 -4.29 10.93 18.53
C CYS A 132 -3.23 10.96 19.64
N LYS A 133 -2.03 11.49 19.35
CA LYS A 133 -1.11 11.88 20.42
C LYS A 133 -1.73 13.11 21.08
N SER A 134 -2.16 13.00 22.34
CA SER A 134 -2.57 14.15 23.12
C SER A 134 -1.41 15.14 23.15
N LYS A 135 -1.64 16.35 22.66
CA LYS A 135 -0.73 17.47 22.88
C LYS A 135 -0.88 17.81 24.37
N ASP A 136 0.03 17.33 25.20
CA ASP A 136 0.12 17.85 26.56
C ASP A 136 0.47 19.34 26.45
N ASN A 137 -0.50 20.18 26.79
CA ASN A 137 -0.40 21.63 26.83
C ASN A 137 0.72 22.02 27.80
N LYS A 138 1.87 22.42 27.25
CA LYS A 138 2.86 23.21 27.99
C LYS A 138 2.31 24.65 28.04
N GLY A 139 2.02 25.12 29.26
CA GLY A 139 1.16 26.28 29.54
C GLY A 139 1.65 27.64 29.03
N GLU A 140 0.64 28.47 28.75
CA GLU A 140 0.45 29.89 29.08
C GLU A 140 1.66 30.85 29.05
N ASN A 141 1.75 31.72 28.03
CA ASN A 141 1.49 33.17 28.17
C ASN A 141 1.65 33.97 26.85
N GLU A 142 0.97 35.12 26.80
CA GLU A 142 1.05 36.28 25.89
C GLU A 142 0.25 36.27 24.56
N GLU A 143 -1.02 36.62 24.70
CA GLU A 143 -1.75 37.76 24.09
C GLU A 143 -1.35 38.36 22.71
N SER A 144 -2.38 38.39 21.83
CA SER A 144 -2.71 39.39 20.79
C SER A 144 -1.85 39.56 19.53
N THR A 145 -2.39 39.11 18.40
CA THR A 145 -2.97 39.93 17.31
C THR A 145 -3.06 39.12 16.00
N SER A 146 -4.19 39.19 15.29
CA SER A 146 -4.28 38.86 13.85
C SER A 146 -4.19 40.18 13.08
N PRO A 147 -3.59 40.25 11.86
CA PRO A 147 -4.33 39.86 10.65
C PRO A 147 -3.51 39.37 9.40
N ILE A 148 -4.20 38.59 8.55
CA ILE A 148 -4.14 38.56 7.05
C ILE A 148 -2.87 38.01 6.31
N ASN A 149 -3.10 36.84 5.67
CA ASN A 149 -2.74 36.39 4.30
C ASN A 149 -1.29 36.10 3.85
N SER A 150 -1.21 35.25 2.80
CA SER A 150 -0.10 34.88 1.89
C SER A 150 0.96 33.85 2.32
N GLU A 151 0.90 32.70 1.62
CA GLU A 151 2.00 31.86 1.15
C GLU A 151 3.26 31.70 2.00
N SER A 152 3.35 30.54 2.66
CA SER A 152 4.63 29.84 2.82
C SER A 152 4.39 28.34 2.97
N VAL A 153 4.89 27.61 1.98
CA VAL A 153 5.02 26.16 1.98
C VAL A 153 6.06 25.79 3.03
N GLU A 154 5.61 25.62 4.26
CA GLU A 154 6.44 25.03 5.31
C GLU A 154 6.31 23.51 5.20
N ASN A 155 7.41 22.92 4.74
CA ASN A 155 7.66 21.49 4.72
C ASN A 155 7.50 20.93 6.14
N ASP A 156 6.33 20.39 6.45
CA ASP A 156 6.20 19.49 7.58
C ASP A 156 7.04 18.23 7.29
N PRO A 157 8.12 17.97 8.05
CA PRO A 157 8.83 16.72 7.93
C PRO A 157 7.89 15.66 8.48
N ILE A 158 7.25 14.91 7.58
CA ILE A 158 6.50 13.71 7.96
C ILE A 158 7.51 12.83 8.71
N LEU A 159 7.34 12.82 10.03
CA LEU A 159 8.06 11.99 10.99
C LEU A 159 7.68 10.52 10.71
N TYR A 160 8.22 9.96 9.63
CA TYR A 160 8.23 8.53 9.37
C TYR A 160 9.43 7.94 10.12
N SER A 161 9.40 8.09 11.44
CA SER A 161 10.27 7.34 12.34
C SER A 161 9.56 6.03 12.65
N ASP A 162 9.79 5.01 11.83
CA ASP A 162 9.78 3.62 12.31
C ASP A 162 10.41 2.70 11.26
N ASP A 163 11.52 2.06 11.63
CA ASP A 163 12.36 1.16 10.82
C ASP A 163 11.68 -0.18 10.47
N SER A 164 10.36 -0.29 10.54
CA SER A 164 9.65 -1.58 10.46
C SER A 164 9.51 -2.17 9.05
N ASP A 165 9.88 -1.45 7.99
CA ASP A 165 9.78 -1.96 6.61
C ASP A 165 11.00 -2.82 6.22
N THR A 166 12.08 -2.83 7.01
CA THR A 166 13.25 -3.69 6.79
C THR A 166 12.95 -5.15 7.12
N ASP A 167 12.27 -5.40 8.24
CA ASP A 167 12.09 -6.74 8.81
C ASP A 167 11.23 -7.67 7.94
N LEU A 168 10.23 -7.13 7.24
CA LEU A 168 9.35 -7.93 6.39
C LEU A 168 10.01 -8.33 5.06
N ILE A 169 10.97 -7.53 4.58
CA ILE A 169 11.66 -7.79 3.33
C ILE A 169 12.91 -8.64 3.57
N GLU A 170 13.60 -8.45 4.69
CA GLU A 170 14.68 -9.36 5.11
C GLU A 170 14.17 -10.79 5.33
N LYS A 171 13.04 -10.94 6.03
CA LYS A 171 12.37 -12.24 6.17
C LYS A 171 11.96 -12.88 4.83
N TYR A 172 11.65 -12.06 3.82
CA TYR A 172 11.33 -12.56 2.48
C TYR A 172 12.56 -13.12 1.75
N PHE A 173 13.69 -12.42 1.83
CA PHE A 173 14.95 -12.91 1.27
C PHE A 173 15.47 -14.14 2.03
N ASP A 174 15.31 -14.19 3.36
CA ASP A 174 15.64 -15.38 4.16
C ASP A 174 14.77 -16.59 3.78
N LEU A 175 13.47 -16.38 3.52
CA LEU A 175 12.56 -17.44 3.06
C LEU A 175 12.90 -17.92 1.65
N GLN A 176 13.30 -17.02 0.74
CA GLN A 176 13.75 -17.45 -0.59
C GLN A 176 15.08 -18.19 -0.55
N ALA A 177 15.99 -17.83 0.35
CA ALA A 177 17.22 -18.60 0.58
C ALA A 177 16.92 -20.01 1.10
N TYR A 178 15.94 -20.15 2.00
CA TYR A 178 15.54 -21.44 2.58
C TYR A 178 14.91 -22.42 1.57
N TYR A 179 14.22 -21.93 0.53
CA TYR A 179 13.59 -22.78 -0.49
C TYR A 179 14.49 -23.07 -1.71
N ASN A 180 15.69 -22.47 -1.79
CA ASN A 180 16.62 -22.63 -2.90
C ASN A 180 17.88 -23.45 -2.55
N ASP A 181 17.95 -24.00 -1.33
CA ASP A 181 18.87 -25.08 -0.89
C ASP A 181 18.11 -26.42 -0.80
#